data_AF-A0A388PUH2-F1
#
_entry.id   AF-A0A388PUH2-F1
#
_cell.length_a   1.000
_cell.length_b   1.000
_cell.length_c   1.000
_cell.angle_alpha   90.00
_cell.angle_beta   90.00
_cell.angle_gamma   90.00
#
_symmetry.space_group_name_H-M   'P 1'
#
loop_
_entity.id
_entity.type
_entity.pdbx_description
1 polymer ?
#
loop_
_entity_poly.entity_id
_entity_poly.type
_entity_poly.pdbx_seq_one_letter_code
_entity_poly.pdbx_strand_id
1 'polypeptide(L)'
;MTFVDYGFFITIVISSLLGCYRGFIRELLSIIAWFFAFYLAQSFSPILASKLHWIDTESFRDLIAYFLIFISVLVSSMGVIAILNKFIKYTGLTLPNILLGGMFGLLRALLIGLVCHFVIQSTSFEKNSAWQDALIKPYFESFTAMVDVYLPLDILKHVKYSQRT
;
A
#
# COMPACT_ATOMS: atom_id res chain seq x y z
N MET A 1 -19.63 -15.84 13.04
CA MET A 1 -18.37 -15.08 13.13
C MET A 1 -17.25 -16.06 12.93
N THR A 2 -16.53 -15.94 11.82
CA THR A 2 -15.40 -16.81 11.51
C THR A 2 -14.09 -16.14 11.93
N PHE A 3 -12.97 -16.86 11.88
CA PHE A 3 -11.66 -16.26 12.16
C PHE A 3 -11.31 -15.13 11.18
N VAL A 4 -11.91 -15.11 9.98
CA VAL A 4 -11.77 -14.03 9.00
C VAL A 4 -12.33 -12.72 9.55
N ASP A 5 -13.50 -12.77 10.19
CA ASP A 5 -14.13 -11.60 10.81
C ASP A 5 -13.24 -11.03 11.92
N TYR A 6 -12.68 -11.89 12.77
CA TYR A 6 -11.75 -11.48 13.82
C TYR A 6 -10.46 -10.89 13.24
N GLY A 7 -9.87 -11.51 12.20
CA GLY A 7 -8.67 -11.01 11.55
C GLY A 7 -8.87 -9.62 10.93
N PHE A 8 -10.03 -9.40 10.30
CA PHE A 8 -10.36 -8.09 9.73
C PHE A 8 -10.62 -7.05 10.82
N PHE A 9 -11.37 -7.40 11.87
CA PHE A 9 -11.59 -6.49 13.00
C PHE A 9 -10.28 -6.06 13.67
N ILE A 10 -9.37 -7.02 13.88
CA ILE A 10 -8.02 -6.74 14.40
C ILE A 10 -7.27 -5.79 13.46
N THR A 11 -7.36 -6.00 12.14
CA THR A 11 -6.74 -5.13 11.14
C THR A 11 -7.27 -3.70 11.22
N ILE A 12 -8.59 -3.52 11.35
CA ILE A 12 -9.22 -2.21 11.59
C ILE A 12 -8.65 -1.56 12.85
N VAL A 13 -8.75 -2.24 14.00
CA VAL A 13 -8.36 -1.69 15.29
C VAL A 13 -6.89 -1.30 15.30
N ILE A 14 -6.00 -2.20 14.87
CA ILE A 14 -4.56 -1.92 14.82
C ILE A 14 -4.28 -0.77 13.86
N SER A 15 -4.87 -0.79 12.66
CA SER A 15 -4.59 0.23 11.65
C SER A 15 -5.05 1.62 12.11
N SER A 16 -6.22 1.73 12.74
CA SER A 16 -6.74 2.97 13.31
C SER A 16 -5.92 3.47 14.48
N LEU A 17 -5.55 2.59 15.42
CA LEU A 17 -4.70 2.96 16.56
C LEU A 17 -3.32 3.44 16.11
N LEU A 18 -2.72 2.75 15.14
CA LEU A 18 -1.46 3.17 14.54
C LEU A 18 -1.59 4.51 13.80
N GLY A 19 -2.71 4.74 13.11
CA GLY A 19 -3.02 6.00 12.45
C GLY A 19 -3.16 7.15 13.45
N CYS A 20 -3.89 6.95 14.56
CA CYS A 20 -3.98 7.90 15.67
C CYS A 20 -2.60 8.19 16.29
N TYR A 21 -1.79 7.15 16.53
CA TYR A 21 -0.46 7.29 17.14
C TYR A 21 0.53 8.04 16.23
N ARG A 22 0.50 7.77 14.92
CA ARG A 22 1.41 8.38 13.94
C ARG A 22 0.96 9.79 13.53
N GLY A 23 -0.35 10.00 13.45
CA GLY A 23 -0.99 11.21 12.94
C GLY A 23 -1.09 11.24 11.41
N PHE A 24 -2.13 11.92 10.90
CA PHE A 24 -2.44 12.04 9.48
C PHE A 24 -1.28 12.57 8.64
N ILE A 25 -0.63 13.66 9.06
CA ILE A 25 0.40 14.29 8.24
C ILE A 25 1.61 13.37 8.05
N ARG A 26 1.97 12.60 9.07
CA ARG A 26 3.02 11.60 8.95
C ARG A 26 2.64 10.51 7.94
N GLU A 27 1.40 10.03 7.99
CA GLU A 27 0.92 9.01 7.04
C GLU A 27 0.88 9.56 5.61
N LEU A 28 0.35 10.77 5.40
CA LEU A 28 0.30 11.41 4.09
C LEU A 28 1.70 11.63 3.50
N LEU A 29 2.61 12.21 4.28
CA LEU A 29 3.99 12.43 3.83
C LEU A 29 4.73 11.12 3.57
N SER A 30 4.45 10.07 4.34
CA SER A 30 5.02 8.74 4.10
C SER A 30 4.57 8.21 2.73
N ILE A 31 3.30 8.38 2.37
CA ILE A 31 2.80 7.92 1.07
C ILE A 31 3.44 8.71 -0.07
N ILE A 32 3.55 10.03 0.07
CA ILE A 32 4.24 10.88 -0.90
C ILE A 32 5.71 10.47 -1.04
N ALA A 33 6.38 10.16 0.07
CA ALA A 33 7.77 9.70 0.05
C ALA A 33 7.93 8.36 -0.68
N TRP A 34 6.98 7.43 -0.56
CA TRP A 34 6.99 6.19 -1.34
C TRP A 34 6.88 6.47 -2.85
N PHE A 35 5.92 7.30 -3.29
CA PHE A 35 5.81 7.69 -4.70
C PHE A 35 7.07 8.38 -5.21
N PHE A 36 7.64 9.28 -4.41
CA PHE A 36 8.87 9.98 -4.77
C PHE A 36 10.08 9.04 -4.84
N ALA A 37 10.19 8.08 -3.92
CA ALA A 37 11.21 7.04 -3.94
C ALA A 37 11.12 6.16 -5.19
N PHE A 38 9.92 5.72 -5.57
CA PHE A 38 9.70 5.00 -6.82
C PHE A 38 10.13 5.81 -8.05
N TYR A 39 9.70 7.08 -8.12
CA TYR A 39 10.02 7.97 -9.22
C TYR A 39 11.53 8.21 -9.37
N LEU A 40 12.22 8.52 -8.25
CA LEU A 40 13.67 8.73 -8.26
C LEU A 40 14.43 7.43 -8.53
N ALA A 41 14.04 6.31 -7.93
CA ALA A 41 14.68 5.02 -8.19
C ALA A 41 14.57 4.65 -9.68
N GLN A 42 13.39 4.84 -10.29
CA GLN A 42 13.20 4.60 -11.72
C GLN A 42 14.07 5.51 -12.60
N SER A 43 14.19 6.78 -12.22
CA SER A 43 14.89 7.79 -13.04
C SER A 43 16.41 7.73 -12.91
N PHE A 44 16.92 7.43 -11.71
CA PHE A 44 18.35 7.51 -11.39
C PHE A 44 19.04 6.14 -11.29
N SER A 45 18.29 5.02 -11.27
CA SER A 45 18.89 3.68 -11.24
C SER A 45 19.85 3.39 -12.39
N PRO A 46 19.62 3.80 -13.66
CA PRO A 46 20.58 3.52 -14.73
C PRO A 46 21.93 4.23 -14.51
N ILE A 47 21.88 5.45 -13.96
CA ILE A 47 23.08 6.25 -13.66
C ILE A 47 23.89 5.57 -12.57
N LEU A 48 23.24 5.09 -11.51
CA LEU A 48 23.94 4.39 -10.44
C LEU A 48 24.42 3.00 -10.90
N ALA A 49 23.60 2.25 -11.65
CA ALA A 49 23.95 0.96 -12.21
C ALA A 49 25.21 1.03 -13.07
N SER A 50 25.36 2.11 -13.87
CA SER A 50 26.57 2.32 -14.68
C SER A 50 27.86 2.42 -13.87
N LYS A 51 27.79 2.69 -12.56
CA LYS A 51 28.96 2.78 -11.65
C LYS A 51 29.24 1.47 -10.92
N LEU A 52 28.33 0.49 -10.98
CA LEU A 52 28.47 -0.82 -10.31
C LEU A 52 29.17 -1.83 -11.23
N HIS A 53 30.43 -1.57 -11.55
CA HIS A 53 31.21 -2.40 -12.49
C HIS A 53 31.56 -3.79 -11.94
N TRP A 54 31.40 -4.00 -10.64
CA TRP A 54 31.71 -5.24 -9.93
C TRP A 54 30.56 -6.27 -9.94
N ILE A 55 29.44 -5.97 -10.62
CA ILE A 55 28.32 -6.88 -10.82
C ILE A 55 28.23 -7.26 -12.29
N ASP A 56 28.49 -8.52 -12.60
CA ASP A 56 28.55 -9.03 -13.98
C ASP A 56 27.16 -9.15 -14.62
N THR A 57 26.13 -9.46 -13.82
CA THR A 57 24.76 -9.64 -14.32
C THR A 57 24.02 -8.30 -14.38
N GLU A 58 23.75 -7.82 -15.60
CA GLU A 58 23.08 -6.53 -15.86
C GLU A 58 21.75 -6.39 -15.13
N SER A 59 20.86 -7.38 -15.21
CA SER A 59 19.56 -7.34 -14.54
C SER A 59 19.67 -7.24 -13.01
N PHE A 60 20.68 -7.88 -12.42
CA PHE A 60 20.90 -7.83 -10.97
C PHE A 60 21.50 -6.49 -10.54
N ARG A 61 22.38 -5.93 -11.37
CA ARG A 61 22.98 -4.61 -11.17
C ARG A 61 21.94 -3.49 -11.17
N ASP A 62 21.03 -3.50 -12.14
CA ASP A 62 19.96 -2.50 -12.24
C ASP A 62 19.01 -2.61 -11.05
N LEU A 63 18.67 -3.84 -10.65
CA LEU A 63 17.83 -4.09 -9.48
C LEU A 63 18.48 -3.57 -8.19
N ILE A 64 19.78 -3.82 -7.99
CA ILE A 64 20.51 -3.32 -6.82
C ILE A 64 20.58 -1.80 -6.82
N ALA A 65 20.91 -1.18 -7.96
CA ALA A 65 20.96 0.27 -8.08
C ALA A 65 19.61 0.92 -7.77
N TYR A 66 18.53 0.31 -8.25
CA TYR A 66 17.16 0.71 -7.95
C TYR A 66 16.88 0.67 -6.45
N PHE A 67 17.13 -0.47 -5.79
CA PHE A 67 16.89 -0.62 -4.36
C PHE A 67 17.76 0.30 -3.51
N LEU A 68 19.02 0.52 -3.89
CA LEU A 68 19.91 1.44 -3.18
C LEU A 68 19.34 2.86 -3.19
N ILE A 69 18.90 3.37 -4.34
CA ILE A 69 18.29 4.70 -4.44
C ILE A 69 16.97 4.74 -3.67
N PHE A 70 16.12 3.74 -3.89
CA PHE A 70 14.81 3.64 -3.26
C PHE A 70 14.90 3.71 -1.73
N ILE A 71 15.75 2.87 -1.13
CA ILE A 71 15.98 2.84 0.32
C ILE A 71 16.60 4.16 0.79
N SER A 72 17.59 4.69 0.06
CA SER A 72 18.24 5.95 0.41
C SER A 72 17.25 7.12 0.48
N VAL A 73 16.31 7.19 -0.48
CA VAL A 73 15.26 8.22 -0.50
C VAL A 73 14.30 8.02 0.66
N LEU A 74 13.85 6.79 0.93
CA LEU A 74 12.97 6.52 2.07
C LEU A 74 13.63 6.91 3.39
N VAL A 75 14.87 6.49 3.65
CA VAL A 75 15.62 6.84 4.87
C VAL A 75 15.77 8.36 5.00
N SER A 76 16.12 9.05 3.91
CA SER A 76 16.24 10.51 3.91
C SER A 76 14.90 11.19 4.21
N SER A 77 13.81 10.69 3.61
CA SER A 77 12.47 11.21 3.84
C SER A 77 12.01 11.03 5.29
N MET A 78 12.41 9.97 5.98
CA MET A 78 12.08 9.75 7.40
C MET A 78 12.60 10.90 8.26
N GLY A 79 13.81 11.39 7.98
CA GLY A 79 14.40 12.56 8.64
C GLY A 79 13.59 13.83 8.38
N VAL A 80 13.27 14.12 7.11
CA VAL A 80 12.47 15.28 6.71
C VAL A 80 11.08 15.26 7.36
N ILE A 81 10.42 14.11 7.33
CA ILE A 81 9.10 13.89 7.94
C ILE A 81 9.17 14.07 9.47
N ALA A 82 10.24 13.62 10.12
CA ALA A 82 10.42 13.81 11.56
C ALA A 82 10.52 15.30 11.94
N ILE A 83 11.26 16.09 11.15
CA ILE A 83 11.39 17.53 11.34
C ILE A 83 10.04 18.23 11.13
N LEU A 84 9.35 17.96 10.02
CA LEU A 84 8.01 18.49 9.72
C LEU A 84 7.00 18.18 10.84
N ASN A 85 7.02 16.95 11.36
CA ASN A 85 6.15 16.57 12.48
C ASN A 85 6.41 17.38 13.76
N LYS A 86 7.64 17.83 13.97
CA LYS A 86 7.95 18.70 15.12
C LYS A 86 7.27 20.06 14.98
N PHE A 87 7.21 20.63 13.77
CA PHE A 87 6.50 21.88 13.51
C PHE A 87 5.00 21.79 13.78
N ILE A 88 4.36 20.68 13.41
CA ILE A 88 2.92 20.46 13.63
C ILE A 88 2.57 20.46 15.12
N LYS A 89 3.47 20.00 15.98
CA LYS A 89 3.24 20.05 17.43
C LYS A 89 3.14 21.49 17.96
N TYR A 90 3.81 22.45 17.30
CA TYR A 90 3.74 23.86 17.68
C TYR A 90 2.49 24.58 17.17
N THR A 91 1.82 24.08 16.13
CA THR A 91 0.63 24.74 15.55
C THR A 91 -0.66 24.48 16.32
N GLY A 92 -0.62 23.65 17.37
CA GLY A 92 -1.81 23.28 18.15
C GLY A 92 -2.77 22.33 17.44
N LEU A 93 -2.49 21.93 16.18
CA LEU A 93 -3.33 21.04 15.38
C LEU A 93 -3.18 19.54 15.72
N THR A 94 -2.76 19.25 16.95
CA THR A 94 -2.47 17.87 17.38
C THR A 94 -3.73 17.00 17.37
N LEU A 95 -4.87 17.51 17.88
CA LEU A 95 -6.11 16.74 17.96
C LEU A 95 -6.71 16.42 16.57
N PRO A 96 -6.87 17.39 15.63
CA PRO A 96 -7.27 17.08 14.27
C PRO A 96 -6.31 16.10 13.57
N ASN A 97 -5.00 16.24 13.76
CA ASN A 97 -4.01 15.35 13.16
C ASN A 97 -4.15 13.90 13.65
N ILE A 98 -4.48 13.69 14.92
CA ILE A 98 -4.73 12.35 15.49
C ILE A 98 -6.03 11.76 14.94
N LEU A 99 -7.13 12.51 14.96
CA LEU A 99 -8.44 12.04 14.49
C LEU A 99 -8.41 11.68 13.01
N LEU A 100 -7.85 12.55 12.17
CA LEU A 100 -7.67 12.28 10.74
C LEU A 100 -6.72 11.10 10.51
N GLY A 101 -5.71 10.91 11.38
CA GLY A 101 -4.85 9.73 11.34
C GLY A 101 -5.63 8.44 11.62
N GLY A 102 -6.53 8.45 12.59
CA GLY A 102 -7.43 7.32 12.86
C GLY A 102 -8.33 6.99 11.68
N MET A 103 -8.92 8.01 11.05
CA MET A 103 -9.74 7.86 9.83
C MET A 103 -8.91 7.33 8.65
N PHE A 104 -7.69 7.81 8.48
CA PHE A 104 -6.78 7.31 7.47
C PHE A 104 -6.41 5.84 7.73
N GLY A 105 -6.18 5.48 9.00
CA GLY A 105 -5.97 4.10 9.44
C GLY A 105 -7.17 3.19 9.13
N LEU A 106 -8.40 3.66 9.33
CA LEU A 106 -9.61 2.93 8.92
C LEU A 106 -9.64 2.69 7.41
N LEU A 107 -9.41 3.73 6.62
CA LEU A 107 -9.36 3.63 5.16
C LEU A 107 -8.30 2.62 4.71
N ARG A 108 -7.10 2.64 5.33
CA ARG A 108 -6.05 1.67 5.05
C ARG A 108 -6.48 0.24 5.39
N ALA A 109 -7.16 0.01 6.51
CA ALA A 109 -7.65 -1.32 6.86
C ALA A 109 -8.70 -1.83 5.85
N LEU A 110 -9.58 -0.96 5.37
CA LEU A 110 -10.53 -1.28 4.31
C LEU A 110 -9.81 -1.65 3.02
N LEU A 111 -8.78 -0.89 2.62
CA LEU A 111 -7.95 -1.20 1.45
C LEU A 111 -7.25 -2.54 1.58
N ILE A 112 -6.65 -2.83 2.75
CA ILE A 112 -6.02 -4.13 3.02
C ILE A 112 -7.05 -5.26 2.91
N GLY A 113 -8.24 -5.08 3.48
CA GLY A 113 -9.34 -6.04 3.38
C GLY A 113 -9.78 -6.32 1.94
N LEU A 114 -9.87 -5.27 1.11
CA LEU A 114 -10.17 -5.39 -0.32
C LEU A 114 -9.09 -6.19 -1.06
N VAL A 115 -7.82 -5.90 -0.81
CA VAL A 115 -6.72 -6.66 -1.42
C VAL A 115 -6.79 -8.14 -1.00
N CYS A 116 -7.01 -8.41 0.28
CA CYS A 116 -7.20 -9.79 0.77
C CYS A 116 -8.39 -10.48 0.10
N HIS A 117 -9.50 -9.77 -0.08
CA HIS A 117 -10.68 -10.29 -0.77
C HIS A 117 -10.36 -10.69 -2.22
N PHE A 118 -9.68 -9.82 -3.00
CA PHE A 118 -9.25 -10.15 -4.36
C PHE A 118 -8.31 -11.37 -4.39
N VAL A 119 -7.38 -11.48 -3.44
CA VAL A 119 -6.48 -12.64 -3.33
C VAL A 119 -7.26 -13.91 -3.01
N ILE A 120 -8.24 -13.84 -2.10
CA ILE A 120 -9.11 -14.98 -1.75
C ILE A 120 -9.93 -15.44 -2.95
N GLN A 121 -10.53 -14.53 -3.72
CA GLN A 121 -11.25 -14.87 -4.95
C GLN A 121 -10.32 -15.51 -6.00
N SER A 122 -9.06 -15.10 -6.03
CA SER A 122 -8.05 -15.63 -6.96
C SER A 122 -7.49 -17.00 -6.54
N THR A 123 -7.90 -17.53 -5.38
CA THR A 123 -7.40 -18.79 -4.82
C THR A 123 -8.54 -19.74 -4.44
N SER A 124 -8.23 -21.03 -4.23
CA SER A 124 -9.23 -22.03 -3.80
C SER A 124 -9.82 -21.76 -2.41
N PHE A 125 -9.29 -20.77 -1.68
CA PHE A 125 -9.74 -20.38 -0.37
C PHE A 125 -11.16 -19.78 -0.38
N GLU A 126 -11.62 -19.27 -1.52
CA GLU A 126 -13.01 -18.83 -1.71
C GLU A 126 -14.04 -19.88 -1.27
N LYS A 127 -13.78 -21.17 -1.52
CA LYS A 127 -14.71 -22.26 -1.19
C LYS A 127 -14.70 -22.67 0.29
N ASN A 128 -13.80 -22.10 1.09
CA ASN A 128 -13.64 -22.46 2.49
C ASN A 128 -14.84 -21.95 3.31
N SER A 129 -15.36 -22.76 4.23
CA SER A 129 -16.47 -22.37 5.13
C SER A 129 -16.13 -21.12 5.94
N ALA A 130 -14.85 -20.94 6.33
CA ALA A 130 -14.42 -19.75 7.05
C ALA A 130 -14.58 -18.44 6.25
N TRP A 131 -14.53 -18.49 4.92
CA TRP A 131 -14.81 -17.35 4.06
C TRP A 131 -16.31 -17.24 3.74
N GLN A 132 -16.94 -18.36 3.40
CA GLN A 132 -18.36 -18.40 3.04
C GLN A 132 -19.29 -17.95 4.19
N ASP A 133 -18.96 -18.33 5.42
CA ASP A 133 -19.73 -17.99 6.62
C ASP A 133 -19.29 -16.65 7.27
N ALA A 134 -18.31 -15.95 6.67
CA ALA A 134 -17.81 -14.68 7.20
C ALA A 134 -18.87 -13.58 7.04
N LEU A 135 -19.15 -12.83 8.10
CA LEU A 135 -20.06 -11.69 8.01
C LEU A 135 -19.56 -10.62 7.06
N ILE A 136 -18.24 -10.49 6.93
CA ILE A 136 -17.67 -9.41 6.16
C ILE A 136 -17.76 -9.62 4.63
N LYS A 137 -17.87 -10.87 4.19
CA LYS A 137 -17.96 -11.26 2.77
C LYS A 137 -18.95 -10.40 1.96
N PRO A 138 -20.24 -10.29 2.33
CA PRO A 138 -21.21 -9.51 1.55
C PRO A 138 -20.88 -8.02 1.43
N TYR A 139 -20.18 -7.43 2.40
CA TYR A 139 -19.77 -6.02 2.33
C TYR A 139 -18.69 -5.81 1.26
N PHE A 140 -17.71 -6.72 1.18
CA PHE A 140 -16.69 -6.67 0.14
C PHE A 140 -17.27 -6.99 -1.24
N GLU A 141 -18.14 -7.99 -1.35
CA GLU A 141 -18.81 -8.34 -2.62
C GLU A 141 -19.67 -7.19 -3.15
N SER A 142 -20.37 -6.47 -2.27
CA SER A 142 -21.14 -5.28 -2.64
C SER A 142 -20.23 -4.15 -3.13
N PHE A 143 -19.08 -3.96 -2.48
CA PHE A 143 -18.11 -2.95 -2.89
C PHE A 143 -17.49 -3.29 -4.24
N THR A 144 -17.10 -4.55 -4.48
CA THR A 144 -16.56 -4.98 -5.77
C THR A 144 -17.61 -4.91 -6.89
N ALA A 145 -18.86 -5.31 -6.61
CA ALA A 145 -19.95 -5.19 -7.57
C ALA A 145 -20.20 -3.73 -7.98
N MET A 146 -20.09 -2.78 -7.04
CA MET A 146 -20.18 -1.35 -7.35
C MET A 146 -19.00 -0.89 -8.22
N VAL A 147 -17.79 -1.41 -8.00
CA VAL A 147 -16.62 -1.10 -8.81
C VAL A 147 -16.74 -1.69 -10.22
N ASP A 148 -17.25 -2.91 -10.39
CA ASP A 148 -17.46 -3.55 -11.71
C ASP A 148 -18.45 -2.77 -12.59
N VAL A 149 -19.44 -2.10 -11.98
CA VAL A 149 -20.38 -1.21 -12.70
C VAL A 149 -19.65 0.01 -13.30
N TYR A 150 -18.59 0.50 -12.66
CA TYR A 150 -17.78 1.63 -13.14
C TYR A 150 -16.52 1.21 -13.90
N LEU A 151 -16.13 -0.07 -13.81
CA LEU A 151 -14.98 -0.66 -14.46
C LEU A 151 -15.47 -1.67 -15.52
N PRO A 152 -16.00 -1.22 -16.68
CA PRO A 152 -16.42 -2.11 -17.74
C PRO A 152 -15.23 -2.99 -18.16
N LEU A 153 -15.39 -4.30 -17.93
CA LEU A 153 -14.41 -5.36 -18.17
C LEU A 153 -13.97 -5.50 -19.66
N ASP A 154 -14.42 -4.62 -20.54
CA ASP A 154 -13.99 -4.56 -21.95
C ASP A 154 -12.52 -4.17 -22.11
N ILE A 155 -11.90 -3.56 -21.10
CA ILE A 155 -10.46 -3.19 -21.13
C ILE A 155 -9.57 -4.44 -20.97
N LEU A 156 -10.03 -5.49 -20.26
CA LEU A 156 -9.27 -6.72 -20.07
C LEU A 156 -9.27 -7.64 -21.30
N LYS A 157 -10.18 -7.44 -22.26
CA LYS A 157 -10.16 -8.15 -23.56
C LYS A 157 -9.13 -7.61 -24.55
N HIS A 158 -8.60 -6.39 -24.34
CA HIS A 158 -7.62 -5.77 -25.23
C HIS A 158 -6.15 -5.92 -24.80
N VAL A 159 -5.88 -6.46 -23.61
CA VAL A 159 -4.53 -6.89 -23.23
C VAL A 159 -4.27 -8.27 -23.84
N LYS A 160 -4.02 -8.31 -25.16
CA LYS A 160 -3.37 -9.45 -25.82
C LYS A 160 -2.03 -9.66 -25.15
N TYR A 161 -1.92 -10.65 -24.25
CA TYR A 161 -0.62 -11.25 -23.99
C TYR A 161 -0.16 -11.85 -25.31
N SER A 162 0.86 -11.23 -25.92
CA SER A 162 1.63 -11.82 -27.01
C SER A 162 2.18 -13.13 -26.49
N GLN A 163 1.50 -14.23 -26.82
CA GLN A 163 2.07 -15.56 -26.67
C GLN A 163 3.25 -15.63 -27.63
N ARG A 164 4.44 -15.62 -27.03
CA ARG A 164 5.70 -15.90 -27.69
C ARG A 164 5.87 -17.42 -27.68
N THR A 165 5.59 -18.04 -28.83
CA THR A 165 6.22 -19.29 -29.30
C THR A 165 6.25 -19.25 -30.81
#